data_AF-A0A8H5TQD1-F1
#
_entry.id   AF-A0A8H5TQD1-F1
#
_cell.length_a   1.000
_cell.length_b   1.000
_cell.length_c   1.000
_cell.angle_alpha   90.00
_cell.angle_beta   90.00
_cell.angle_gamma   90.00
#
_symmetry.space_group_name_H-M   'P 1'
#
loop_
_entity.id
_entity.type
_entity.pdbx_description
1 polymer ?
#
loop_
_entity_poly.entity_id
_entity_poly.type
_entity_poly.pdbx_seq_one_letter_code
_entity_poly.pdbx_strand_id
1 'polypeptide(L)'
;MNPFVLHQDQEPDPPIYSFTKRTLEASIRRPPCECRDCENSFYPVQIQRHAQHSYHLRLSDTVAERSARSLAQSIHRSRDRLSNRIQVFGDVLMSRWKKRSQAKRAALLKEAAPDLEEEQWLIPRYSYTRERLYMRERSPIRRRQLLLPWLNVHVLKTNPAVLFALLHYRTAYSPQSWATFDNRQLTFS
;
A
#
# COMPACT_ATOMS: atom_id res chain seq x y z
N MET A 1 -17.57 -15.45 -4.49
CA MET A 1 -17.97 -15.26 -5.92
C MET A 1 -17.98 -13.78 -6.19
N ASN A 2 -17.31 -13.32 -7.25
CA ASN A 2 -17.31 -11.90 -7.63
C ASN A 2 -18.68 -11.50 -8.18
N PRO A 3 -19.42 -10.57 -7.54
CA PRO A 3 -20.73 -10.16 -8.03
C PRO A 3 -20.64 -9.19 -9.21
N PHE A 4 -19.46 -8.61 -9.51
CA PHE A 4 -19.29 -7.56 -10.51
C PHE A 4 -18.69 -8.10 -11.82
N VAL A 5 -19.25 -7.66 -12.94
CA VAL A 5 -18.75 -7.92 -14.29
C VAL A 5 -18.66 -6.59 -15.03
N LEU A 6 -17.49 -6.29 -15.60
CA LEU A 6 -17.29 -5.09 -16.41
C LEU A 6 -18.25 -5.13 -17.61
N HIS A 7 -19.13 -4.14 -17.71
CA HIS A 7 -20.15 -4.05 -18.73
C HIS A 7 -19.75 -3.10 -19.85
N GLN A 8 -19.23 -1.93 -19.48
CA GLN A 8 -18.77 -0.92 -20.44
C GLN A 8 -17.52 -0.23 -19.90
N ASP A 9 -16.56 -0.02 -20.79
CA ASP A 9 -15.31 0.66 -20.51
C ASP A 9 -14.93 1.52 -21.72
N GLN A 10 -15.41 2.75 -21.75
CA GLN A 10 -15.16 3.70 -22.84
C GLN A 10 -14.68 5.01 -22.26
N GLU A 11 -13.56 5.53 -22.76
CA GLU A 11 -13.09 6.87 -22.40
C GLU A 11 -14.03 7.95 -22.99
N PRO A 12 -14.32 9.04 -22.27
CA PRO A 12 -13.76 9.45 -20.98
C PRO A 12 -14.48 8.90 -19.74
N ASP A 13 -15.57 8.16 -19.93
CA ASP A 13 -16.46 7.75 -18.84
C ASP A 13 -15.80 6.72 -17.90
N PRO A 14 -16.18 6.70 -16.60
CA PRO A 14 -15.75 5.65 -15.69
C PRO A 14 -16.23 4.25 -16.12
N PRO A 15 -15.50 3.18 -15.77
CA PRO A 15 -15.93 1.81 -16.05
C PRO A 15 -17.26 1.52 -15.37
N ILE A 16 -18.20 0.98 -16.14
CA ILE A 16 -19.53 0.59 -15.67
C ILE A 16 -19.52 -0.91 -15.41
N TYR A 17 -19.90 -1.28 -14.19
CA TYR A 17 -20.01 -2.67 -13.78
C TYR A 17 -21.47 -3.08 -13.67
N SER A 18 -21.82 -4.19 -14.29
CA SER A 18 -23.06 -4.92 -14.01
C SER A 18 -22.85 -5.84 -12.80
N PHE A 19 -23.94 -6.23 -12.12
CA PHE A 19 -23.83 -7.13 -10.98
C PHE A 19 -25.01 -8.09 -10.83
N THR A 20 -24.73 -9.25 -10.25
CA THR A 20 -25.77 -10.19 -9.83
C THR A 20 -26.36 -9.73 -8.50
N LYS A 21 -27.61 -9.26 -8.51
CA LYS A 21 -28.30 -8.70 -7.32
C LYS A 21 -28.16 -9.59 -6.08
N ARG A 22 -28.45 -10.90 -6.20
CA ARG A 22 -28.35 -11.87 -5.10
C ARG A 22 -26.95 -11.92 -4.48
N THR A 23 -25.91 -12.01 -5.31
CA THR A 23 -24.51 -12.10 -4.85
C THR A 23 -24.04 -10.77 -4.26
N LEU A 24 -24.49 -9.64 -4.81
CA LEU A 24 -24.20 -8.31 -4.26
C LEU A 24 -24.82 -8.15 -2.87
N GLU A 25 -26.12 -8.43 -2.73
CA GLU A 25 -26.84 -8.33 -1.45
C GLU A 25 -26.23 -9.25 -0.39
N ALA A 26 -25.82 -10.46 -0.78
CA ALA A 26 -25.10 -11.38 0.11
C ALA A 26 -23.73 -10.86 0.58
N SER A 27 -23.14 -9.89 -0.12
CA SER A 27 -21.85 -9.27 0.24
C SER A 27 -21.96 -8.02 1.12
N ILE A 28 -23.14 -7.40 1.21
CA ILE A 28 -23.37 -6.18 2.02
C ILE A 28 -23.26 -6.49 3.52
N ARG A 29 -22.52 -5.67 4.27
CA ARG A 29 -22.41 -5.79 5.74
C ARG A 29 -22.67 -4.46 6.40
N ARG A 30 -23.42 -4.45 7.50
CA ARG A 30 -23.55 -3.24 8.31
C ARG A 30 -22.23 -2.99 9.03
N PRO A 31 -21.66 -1.78 8.94
CA PRO A 31 -20.48 -1.45 9.71
C PRO A 31 -20.81 -1.53 11.21
N PRO A 32 -19.83 -1.86 12.07
CA PRO A 32 -20.06 -1.93 13.52
C PRO A 32 -20.37 -0.57 14.14
N CYS A 33 -19.97 0.52 13.47
CA CYS A 33 -20.20 1.90 13.87
C CYS A 33 -20.19 2.80 12.63
N GLU A 34 -21.06 3.82 12.61
CA GLU A 34 -21.18 4.82 11.54
C GLU A 34 -20.71 6.21 12.00
N CYS A 35 -19.94 6.30 13.10
CA CYS A 35 -19.34 7.57 13.48
C CYS A 35 -18.26 7.99 12.48
N ARG A 36 -18.01 9.30 12.42
CA ARG A 36 -17.04 9.92 11.50
C ARG A 36 -15.64 9.30 11.54
N ASP A 37 -15.24 8.78 12.71
CA ASP A 37 -13.94 8.12 12.88
C ASP A 37 -13.95 6.70 12.29
N CYS A 38 -15.05 5.95 12.47
CA CYS A 38 -15.20 4.58 12.01
C CYS A 38 -15.49 4.46 10.51
N GLU A 39 -16.06 5.48 9.88
CA GLU A 39 -16.31 5.51 8.42
C GLU A 39 -15.02 5.32 7.59
N ASN A 40 -13.86 5.67 8.15
CA ASN A 40 -12.56 5.46 7.49
C ASN A 40 -12.05 4.02 7.58
N SER A 41 -12.65 3.19 8.43
CA SER A 41 -12.26 1.79 8.64
C SER A 41 -13.30 0.81 8.09
N PHE A 42 -14.57 1.23 8.04
CA PHE A 42 -15.66 0.41 7.55
C PHE A 42 -16.50 1.20 6.54
N TYR A 43 -16.73 0.59 5.38
CA TYR A 43 -17.54 1.20 4.34
C TYR A 43 -19.01 1.23 4.76
N PRO A 44 -19.70 2.39 4.69
CA PRO A 44 -21.14 2.44 4.89
C PRO A 44 -21.91 1.59 3.87
N VAL A 45 -23.08 1.09 4.25
CA VAL A 45 -23.89 0.17 3.41
C VAL A 45 -24.18 0.75 2.03
N GLN A 46 -24.45 2.06 1.95
CA GLN A 46 -24.76 2.75 0.71
C GLN A 46 -23.64 2.66 -0.33
N ILE A 47 -22.37 2.75 0.08
CA ILE A 47 -21.24 2.76 -0.86
C ILE A 47 -20.76 1.35 -1.23
N GLN A 48 -21.11 0.31 -0.45
CA GLN A 48 -20.70 -1.08 -0.72
C GLN A 48 -21.29 -1.66 -2.01
N ARG A 49 -22.27 -0.98 -2.62
CA ARG A 49 -22.82 -1.33 -3.93
C ARG A 49 -21.84 -1.04 -5.07
N HIS A 50 -20.88 -0.16 -4.86
CA HIS A 50 -19.82 0.09 -5.84
C HIS A 50 -18.79 -1.04 -5.80
N ALA A 51 -18.29 -1.42 -6.98
CA ALA A 51 -17.29 -2.45 -7.12
C ALA A 51 -16.15 -2.22 -6.12
N GLN A 52 -15.48 -1.07 -6.12
CA GLN A 52 -14.32 -0.82 -5.25
C GLN A 52 -14.55 -0.98 -3.73
N HIS A 53 -15.76 -0.73 -3.22
CA HIS A 53 -16.05 -0.73 -1.78
C HIS A 53 -16.80 -1.98 -1.29
N SER A 54 -17.04 -2.96 -2.16
CA SER A 54 -17.78 -4.17 -1.80
C SER A 54 -16.95 -5.16 -0.96
N TYR A 55 -17.57 -5.76 0.06
CA TYR A 55 -16.98 -6.83 0.89
C TYR A 55 -17.09 -8.25 0.30
N HIS A 56 -17.31 -8.41 -1.01
CA HIS A 56 -17.46 -9.74 -1.61
C HIS A 56 -16.21 -10.64 -1.54
N LEU A 57 -15.02 -10.08 -1.30
CA LEU A 57 -13.77 -10.81 -1.02
C LEU A 57 -13.47 -10.98 0.48
N ARG A 58 -14.45 -10.72 1.35
CA ARG A 58 -14.26 -10.88 2.79
C ARG A 58 -13.80 -12.29 3.13
N LEU A 59 -12.86 -12.36 4.06
CA LEU A 59 -12.39 -13.60 4.64
C LEU A 59 -13.35 -14.03 5.75
N SER A 60 -13.35 -15.32 6.09
CA SER A 60 -13.95 -15.77 7.34
C SER A 60 -13.11 -15.27 8.52
N ASP A 61 -13.72 -15.12 9.69
CA ASP A 61 -13.02 -14.64 10.90
C ASP A 61 -11.80 -15.51 11.22
N THR A 62 -11.93 -16.83 11.08
CA THR A 62 -10.84 -17.79 11.27
C THR A 62 -9.66 -17.59 10.31
N VAL A 63 -9.94 -17.27 9.05
CA VAL A 63 -8.90 -17.03 8.02
C VAL A 63 -8.30 -15.64 8.21
N ALA A 64 -9.12 -14.64 8.54
CA ALA A 64 -8.67 -13.29 8.83
C ALA A 64 -7.73 -13.27 10.06
N GLU A 65 -8.11 -13.92 11.15
CA GLU A 65 -7.31 -14.00 12.38
C GLU A 65 -5.96 -14.69 12.12
N ARG A 66 -5.98 -15.84 11.43
CA ARG A 66 -4.75 -16.55 11.06
C ARG A 66 -3.83 -15.69 10.21
N SER A 67 -4.39 -14.99 9.22
CA SER A 67 -3.64 -14.13 8.31
C SER A 67 -3.04 -12.93 9.04
N ALA A 68 -3.83 -12.26 9.89
CA ALA A 68 -3.38 -11.14 10.71
C ALA A 68 -2.24 -11.56 11.66
N ARG A 69 -2.39 -12.70 12.33
CA ARG A 69 -1.35 -13.25 13.22
C ARG A 69 -0.05 -13.55 12.47
N SER A 70 -0.15 -14.20 11.31
CA SER A 70 1.00 -14.52 10.46
C SER A 70 1.72 -13.26 9.98
N LEU A 71 0.96 -12.26 9.51
CA LEU A 71 1.50 -10.98 9.05
C LEU A 71 2.18 -10.22 10.19
N ALA A 72 1.56 -10.13 11.36
CA ALA A 72 2.14 -9.48 12.53
C ALA A 72 3.49 -10.13 12.92
N GLN A 73 3.54 -11.45 12.99
CA GLN A 73 4.79 -12.19 13.26
C GLN A 73 5.86 -11.91 12.19
N SER A 74 5.47 -11.89 10.91
CA SER A 74 6.39 -11.61 9.80
C SER A 74 6.94 -10.19 9.87
N ILE A 75 6.11 -9.21 10.21
CA ILE A 75 6.50 -7.80 10.38
C ILE A 75 7.51 -7.68 11.52
N HIS A 76 7.26 -8.30 12.67
CA HIS A 76 8.19 -8.29 13.80
C HIS A 76 9.54 -8.93 13.44
N ARG A 77 9.54 -10.13 12.84
CA ARG A 77 10.78 -10.77 12.36
C ARG A 77 11.56 -9.91 11.36
N SER A 78 10.84 -9.25 10.44
CA SER A 78 11.45 -8.36 9.45
C SER A 78 12.09 -7.14 10.09
N ARG A 79 11.41 -6.54 11.07
CA ARG A 79 11.92 -5.40 11.84
C ARG A 79 13.16 -5.79 12.65
N ASP A 80 13.13 -6.92 13.34
CA ASP A 80 14.27 -7.37 14.17
C ASP A 80 15.49 -7.67 13.30
N ARG A 81 15.28 -8.35 12.17
CA ARG A 81 16.34 -8.58 11.17
C ARG A 81 16.90 -7.26 10.64
N LEU A 82 16.05 -6.28 10.35
CA LEU A 82 16.48 -4.97 9.87
C LEU A 82 17.29 -4.22 10.94
N SER A 83 16.80 -4.22 12.19
CA SER A 83 17.47 -3.60 13.33
C SER A 83 18.86 -4.18 13.55
N ASN A 84 18.98 -5.52 13.54
CA ASN A 84 20.26 -6.20 13.71
C ASN A 84 21.25 -5.84 12.59
N ARG A 85 20.79 -5.75 11.33
CA ARG A 85 21.66 -5.34 10.21
C ARG A 85 22.12 -3.90 10.33
N ILE A 86 21.24 -2.99 10.75
CA ILE A 86 21.59 -1.57 10.96
C ILE A 86 22.58 -1.43 12.11
N GLN A 87 22.42 -2.17 13.20
CA GLN A 87 23.35 -2.13 14.34
C GLN A 87 24.77 -2.56 13.94
N VAL A 88 24.89 -3.56 13.07
CA VAL A 88 26.20 -4.08 12.66
C VAL A 88 26.82 -3.26 11.53
N PHE A 89 26.03 -2.81 10.55
CA PHE A 89 26.55 -2.22 9.30
C PHE A 89 26.16 -0.76 9.06
N GLY A 90 25.38 -0.14 9.96
CA GLY A 90 24.76 1.17 9.76
C GLY A 90 25.76 2.27 9.37
N ASP A 91 26.84 2.43 10.14
CA ASP A 91 27.85 3.46 9.89
C ASP A 91 28.59 3.25 8.57
N VAL A 92 28.96 2.01 8.27
CA VAL A 92 29.65 1.64 7.02
C VAL A 92 28.73 1.88 5.81
N LEU A 93 27.46 1.46 5.90
CA LEU A 93 26.47 1.69 4.85
C LEU A 93 26.25 3.18 4.63
N MET A 94 26.10 3.96 5.70
CA MET A 94 25.89 5.41 5.62
C MET A 94 27.09 6.13 5.00
N SER A 95 28.30 5.82 5.43
CA SER A 95 29.53 6.40 4.89
C SER A 95 29.68 6.08 3.40
N ARG A 96 29.47 4.82 3.00
CA ARG A 96 29.56 4.40 1.59
C ARG A 96 28.46 5.04 0.74
N TRP A 97 27.23 5.07 1.22
CA TRP A 97 26.09 5.64 0.49
C TRP A 97 26.25 7.14 0.23
N LYS A 98 26.66 7.91 1.25
CA LYS A 98 26.90 9.35 1.14
C LYS A 98 27.96 9.66 0.08
N LYS A 99 29.01 8.84 -0.03
CA LYS A 99 30.11 9.00 -1.01
C LYS A 99 29.71 8.62 -2.46
N ARG A 100 28.61 7.92 -2.69
CA ARG A 100 28.15 7.58 -4.06
C ARG A 100 27.53 8.80 -4.74
N SER A 101 27.77 8.95 -6.04
CA SER A 101 27.04 9.90 -6.88
C SER A 101 25.57 9.51 -7.02
N GLN A 102 24.70 10.45 -7.40
CA GLN A 102 23.28 10.17 -7.60
C GLN A 102 23.05 9.05 -8.63
N ALA A 103 23.82 9.03 -9.73
CA ALA A 103 23.75 7.97 -10.74
C ALA A 103 24.08 6.59 -10.16
N LYS A 104 25.14 6.49 -9.35
CA LYS A 104 25.53 5.23 -8.67
C LYS A 104 24.48 4.79 -7.65
N ARG A 105 23.86 5.73 -6.92
CA ARG A 105 22.76 5.43 -5.98
C ARG A 105 21.54 4.91 -6.72
N ALA A 106 21.14 5.54 -7.82
CA ALA A 106 20.02 5.09 -8.63
C ALA A 106 20.24 3.67 -9.20
N ALA A 107 21.45 3.38 -9.70
CA ALA A 107 21.80 2.04 -10.19
C ALA A 107 21.67 0.98 -9.07
N LEU A 108 22.21 1.24 -7.88
CA LEU A 108 22.08 0.34 -6.72
C LEU A 108 20.63 0.13 -6.29
N LEU A 109 19.80 1.17 -6.33
CA LEU A 109 18.38 1.06 -6.00
C LEU A 109 17.64 0.19 -7.00
N LYS A 110 17.90 0.37 -8.30
CA LYS A 110 17.29 -0.44 -9.37
C LYS A 110 17.75 -1.90 -9.32
N GLU A 111 19.00 -2.14 -8.95
CA GLU A 111 19.53 -3.49 -8.73
C GLU A 111 18.86 -4.17 -7.52
N ALA A 112 18.75 -3.47 -6.40
CA ALA A 112 18.20 -4.05 -5.17
C ALA A 112 16.66 -4.14 -5.13
N ALA A 113 15.97 -3.22 -5.81
CA ALA A 113 14.53 -3.07 -5.84
C ALA A 113 14.07 -2.59 -7.23
N PRO A 114 14.01 -3.47 -8.24
CA PRO A 114 13.69 -3.09 -9.62
C PRO A 114 12.27 -2.50 -9.77
N ASP A 115 11.34 -2.91 -8.90
CA ASP A 115 9.95 -2.44 -8.91
C ASP A 115 9.74 -1.09 -8.20
N LEU A 116 10.81 -0.43 -7.76
CA LEU A 116 10.70 0.82 -7.02
C LEU A 116 10.20 1.95 -7.93
N GLU A 117 9.27 2.77 -7.44
CA GLU A 117 8.78 3.91 -8.21
C GLU A 117 9.94 4.83 -8.59
N GLU A 118 10.03 5.22 -9.86
CA GLU A 118 11.15 6.02 -10.34
C GLU A 118 11.05 7.47 -9.88
N GLU A 119 9.85 8.03 -9.95
CA GLU A 119 9.60 9.47 -9.83
C GLU A 119 8.94 9.87 -8.51
N GLN A 120 9.20 11.10 -8.06
CA GLN A 120 8.48 11.67 -6.93
C GLN A 120 7.01 11.95 -7.30
N TRP A 121 6.18 12.26 -6.30
CA TRP A 121 4.80 12.72 -6.49
C TRP A 121 3.91 11.69 -7.18
N LEU A 122 4.08 10.41 -6.84
CA LEU A 122 3.27 9.32 -7.37
C LEU A 122 1.76 9.58 -7.17
N ILE A 123 1.33 9.96 -5.96
CA ILE A 123 -0.10 10.16 -5.67
C ILE A 123 -0.73 11.24 -6.56
N PRO A 124 -0.18 12.46 -6.69
CA PRO A 124 -0.68 13.44 -7.66
C PRO A 124 -0.73 12.91 -9.09
N ARG A 125 0.35 12.31 -9.59
CA ARG A 125 0.39 11.77 -10.96
C ARG A 125 -0.68 10.69 -11.17
N TYR A 126 -0.78 9.78 -10.22
CA TYR A 126 -1.74 8.68 -10.21
C TYR A 126 -3.20 9.16 -10.16
N SER A 127 -3.48 10.27 -9.47
CA SER A 127 -4.83 10.81 -9.37
C SER A 127 -5.42 11.26 -10.71
N TYR A 128 -4.57 11.51 -11.72
CA TYR A 128 -4.98 11.85 -13.09
C TYR A 128 -4.97 10.65 -14.04
N THR A 129 -4.51 9.47 -13.61
CA THR A 129 -4.51 8.28 -14.48
C THR A 129 -5.85 7.56 -14.43
N ARG A 130 -6.25 6.96 -15.56
CA ARG A 130 -7.44 6.09 -15.63
C ARG A 130 -7.28 4.85 -14.74
N GLU A 131 -6.04 4.41 -14.49
CA GLU A 131 -5.70 3.29 -13.58
C GLU A 131 -6.35 3.45 -12.19
N ARG A 132 -6.60 4.69 -11.72
CA ARG A 132 -7.27 4.95 -10.43
C ARG A 132 -8.66 4.32 -10.33
N LEU A 133 -9.34 4.12 -11.46
CA LEU A 133 -10.69 3.58 -11.54
C LEU A 133 -10.72 2.06 -11.36
N TYR A 134 -9.57 1.38 -11.50
CA TYR A 134 -9.45 -0.08 -11.46
C TYR A 134 -8.66 -0.53 -10.22
N MET A 135 -9.16 -0.16 -9.04
CA MET A 135 -8.46 -0.39 -7.77
C MET A 135 -8.10 -1.86 -7.52
N ARG A 136 -8.89 -2.80 -8.05
CA ARG A 136 -8.75 -4.23 -7.81
C ARG A 136 -7.90 -4.94 -8.84
N GLU A 137 -7.80 -4.36 -10.02
CA GLU A 137 -7.06 -4.89 -11.16
C GLU A 137 -5.60 -4.40 -11.18
N ARG A 138 -5.22 -3.54 -10.23
CA ARG A 138 -3.85 -3.06 -10.06
C ARG A 138 -2.86 -4.21 -9.94
N SER A 139 -1.74 -4.07 -10.64
CA SER A 139 -0.62 -4.99 -10.46
C SER A 139 -0.11 -4.96 -9.01
N PRO A 140 0.43 -6.07 -8.49
CA PRO A 140 1.07 -6.09 -7.17
C PRO A 140 2.18 -5.03 -7.02
N ILE A 141 2.88 -4.72 -8.11
CA ILE A 141 3.91 -3.68 -8.17
C ILE A 141 3.29 -2.31 -7.92
N ARG A 142 2.26 -1.92 -8.70
CA ARG A 142 1.60 -0.62 -8.53
C ARG A 142 1.02 -0.49 -7.13
N ARG A 143 0.35 -1.54 -6.62
CA ARG A 143 -0.20 -1.54 -5.26
C ARG A 143 0.89 -1.26 -4.23
N ARG A 144 2.06 -1.89 -4.34
CA ARG A 144 3.20 -1.65 -3.42
C ARG A 144 3.71 -0.22 -3.50
N GLN A 145 3.83 0.34 -4.70
CA GLN A 145 4.28 1.73 -4.90
C GLN A 145 3.28 2.73 -4.30
N LEU A 146 1.97 2.51 -4.46
CA LEU A 146 0.92 3.37 -3.88
C LEU A 146 0.82 3.28 -2.36
N LEU A 147 1.21 2.15 -1.76
CA LEU A 147 1.32 2.00 -0.30
C LEU A 147 2.53 2.75 0.28
N LEU A 148 3.57 2.97 -0.52
CA LEU A 148 4.84 3.57 -0.10
C LEU A 148 5.25 4.70 -1.08
N PRO A 149 4.41 5.72 -1.32
CA PRO A 149 4.64 6.71 -2.39
C PRO A 149 5.88 7.60 -2.14
N TRP A 150 6.33 7.65 -0.89
CA TRP A 150 7.56 8.33 -0.46
C TRP A 150 8.83 7.51 -0.68
N LEU A 151 8.72 6.21 -0.94
CA LEU A 151 9.85 5.31 -1.22
C LEU A 151 10.03 5.20 -2.74
N ASN A 152 10.75 6.17 -3.33
CA ASN A 152 11.02 6.22 -4.78
C ASN A 152 12.49 6.55 -5.08
N VAL A 153 12.94 6.18 -6.27
CA VAL A 153 14.34 6.33 -6.72
C VAL A 153 14.74 7.80 -6.72
N HIS A 154 13.88 8.70 -7.20
CA HIS A 154 14.13 10.14 -7.25
C HIS A 154 14.53 10.70 -5.89
N VAL A 155 13.73 10.45 -4.85
CA VAL A 155 13.98 10.97 -3.50
C VAL A 155 15.25 10.35 -2.90
N LEU A 156 15.38 9.02 -2.99
CA LEU A 156 16.49 8.29 -2.37
C LEU A 156 17.85 8.60 -3.01
N LYS A 157 17.90 8.81 -4.35
CA LYS A 157 19.15 9.17 -5.03
C LYS A 157 19.57 10.61 -4.73
N THR A 158 18.61 11.53 -4.67
CA THR A 158 18.85 12.97 -4.52
C THR A 158 19.32 13.31 -3.11
N ASN A 159 18.60 12.86 -2.08
CA ASN A 159 18.97 13.12 -0.68
C ASN A 159 19.49 11.84 0.00
N PRO A 160 20.81 11.72 0.25
CA PRO A 160 21.39 10.51 0.84
C PRO A 160 20.96 10.25 2.28
N ALA A 161 20.44 11.24 3.00
CA ALA A 161 19.99 11.06 4.38
C ALA A 161 18.62 10.35 4.46
N VAL A 162 17.77 10.47 3.44
CA VAL A 162 16.39 9.97 3.49
C VAL A 162 16.34 8.47 3.72
N LEU A 163 17.18 7.68 3.02
CA LEU A 163 17.22 6.24 3.21
C LEU A 163 17.48 5.86 4.68
N PHE A 164 18.44 6.52 5.33
CA PHE A 164 18.81 6.22 6.72
C PHE A 164 17.79 6.78 7.72
N ALA A 165 17.16 7.91 7.43
CA ALA A 165 16.04 8.40 8.22
C ALA A 165 14.89 7.37 8.20
N LEU A 166 14.52 6.86 7.02
CA LEU A 166 13.48 5.84 6.88
C LEU A 166 13.83 4.55 7.64
N LEU A 167 15.07 4.08 7.51
CA LEU A 167 15.56 2.91 8.23
C LEU A 167 15.49 3.12 9.75
N HIS A 168 15.93 4.27 10.25
CA HIS A 168 15.86 4.63 11.66
C HIS A 168 14.41 4.65 12.16
N TYR A 169 13.51 5.38 11.49
CA TYR A 169 12.11 5.47 11.89
C TYR A 169 11.41 4.09 11.87
N ARG A 170 11.74 3.23 10.90
CA ARG A 170 11.16 1.88 10.79
C ARG A 170 11.65 0.90 11.86
N THR A 171 12.78 1.15 12.50
CA THR A 171 13.30 0.29 13.58
C THR A 171 13.13 0.90 14.97
N ALA A 172 13.18 2.23 15.11
CA ALA A 172 13.05 2.93 16.39
C ALA A 172 11.66 2.76 17.02
N TYR A 173 10.60 2.66 16.20
CA TYR A 173 9.23 2.55 16.67
C TYR A 173 8.65 1.15 16.44
N SER A 174 7.67 0.78 17.25
CA SER A 174 6.93 -0.48 17.07
C SER A 174 6.06 -0.40 15.80
N PRO A 175 5.80 -1.52 15.11
CA PRO A 175 4.90 -1.53 13.95
C PRO A 175 3.52 -0.93 14.23
N GLN A 176 3.01 -1.11 15.45
CA GLN A 176 1.72 -0.58 15.89
C GLN A 176 1.67 0.95 15.82
N SER A 177 2.81 1.62 16.04
CA SER A 177 2.91 3.09 15.96
C SER A 177 2.69 3.62 14.53
N TRP A 178 2.84 2.75 13.52
CA TRP A 178 2.63 3.10 12.11
C TRP A 178 1.22 2.79 11.61
N ALA A 179 0.40 2.08 12.39
CA ALA A 179 -0.88 1.54 11.92
C ALA A 179 -1.82 2.63 11.38
N THR A 180 -1.93 3.78 12.07
CA THR A 180 -2.78 4.89 11.60
C THR A 180 -2.26 5.50 10.30
N PHE A 181 -0.94 5.67 10.18
CA PHE A 181 -0.33 6.19 8.95
C PHE A 181 -0.54 5.22 7.78
N ASP A 182 -0.25 3.93 8.00
CA ASP A 182 -0.41 2.88 6.98
C ASP A 182 -1.89 2.73 6.56
N ASN A 183 -2.84 2.85 7.50
CA ASN A 183 -4.27 2.82 7.19
C ASN A 183 -4.68 3.97 6.26
N ARG A 184 -4.12 5.18 6.46
CA ARG A 184 -4.38 6.32 5.56
C ARG A 184 -3.84 6.10 4.14
N GLN A 185 -2.81 5.27 3.96
CA GLN A 185 -2.31 4.93 2.63
C GLN A 185 -3.23 3.95 1.88
N LEU A 186 -4.10 3.20 2.60
CA LEU A 186 -5.03 2.26 1.98
C LEU A 186 -6.06 2.94 1.08
N THR A 187 -6.37 4.22 1.33
CA THR A 187 -7.27 5.02 0.48
C THR A 187 -6.80 5.06 -0.97
N PHE A 188 -5.49 5.01 -1.20
CA PHE A 188 -4.91 5.03 -2.53
C PHE A 188 -4.56 3.64 -3.06
N SER A 189 -4.65 2.56 -2.27
CA SER A 189 -4.02 1.25 -2.55
C SER A 189 -4.92 0.15 -3.09
#